data_AF-A0A5N7B4V6-F1
#
_entry.id   AF-A0A5N7B4V6-F1
#
_cell.length_a   1.000
_cell.length_b   1.000
_cell.length_c   1.000
_cell.angle_alpha   90.00
_cell.angle_beta   90.00
_cell.angle_gamma   90.00
#
_symmetry.space_group_name_H-M   'P 1'
#
loop_
_entity.id
_entity.type
_entity.pdbx_description
1 polymer ?
#
loop_
_entity_poly.entity_id
_entity_poly.type
_entity_poly.pdbx_seq_one_letter_code
_entity_poly.pdbx_strand_id
1 'polypeptide(L)'
;MMLPTFFAVLSTLLAGTSAAAVERRDRTCTVQFDEQRTQNAVGGGDNSYTCGVSLDYGDGRKEVLSEACNQIWHAGDHCFSSQLPYSICIHTNGGSDGYLNYSNEHRDFNEDGCKQEKWAGIGGDGHTITCTFSCT
;
A
#
# COMPACT_ATOMS: atom_id res chain seq x y z
N MET A 1 -51.58 -6.95 -58.82
CA MET A 1 -50.49 -6.26 -59.55
C MET A 1 -49.70 -5.42 -58.56
N MET A 2 -48.37 -5.54 -58.64
CA MET A 2 -47.31 -4.69 -58.05
C MET A 2 -47.02 -4.72 -56.54
N LEU A 3 -45.72 -4.57 -56.27
CA LEU A 3 -44.88 -5.06 -55.17
C LEU A 3 -44.72 -4.04 -54.01
N PRO A 4 -44.08 -4.44 -52.89
CA PRO A 4 -44.11 -3.78 -51.58
C PRO A 4 -43.02 -2.70 -51.42
N THR A 5 -43.14 -1.85 -50.40
CA THR A 5 -42.06 -0.96 -49.93
C THR A 5 -41.68 -1.33 -48.50
N PHE A 6 -40.56 -2.06 -48.39
CA PHE A 6 -39.87 -2.32 -47.13
C PHE A 6 -39.18 -1.05 -46.65
N PHE A 7 -39.55 -0.54 -45.47
CA PHE A 7 -38.71 0.37 -44.70
C PHE A 7 -38.00 -0.43 -43.61
N ALA A 8 -36.72 -0.75 -43.85
CA ALA A 8 -35.86 -1.33 -42.83
C ALA A 8 -35.39 -0.20 -41.90
N VAL A 9 -35.88 -0.20 -40.66
CA VAL A 9 -35.33 0.65 -39.59
C VAL A 9 -34.15 -0.11 -38.99
N LEU A 10 -32.94 0.37 -39.27
CA LEU A 10 -31.70 -0.14 -38.70
C LEU A 10 -31.59 0.37 -37.27
N SER A 11 -32.06 -0.42 -36.29
CA SER A 11 -31.81 -0.15 -34.87
C SER A 11 -30.33 -0.39 -34.59
N THR A 12 -29.57 0.69 -34.46
CA THR A 12 -28.18 0.65 -33.99
C THR A 12 -28.14 -0.02 -32.62
N LEU A 13 -27.46 -1.17 -32.52
CA LEU A 13 -27.09 -1.75 -31.23
C LEU A 13 -26.21 -0.75 -30.49
N LEU A 14 -26.74 -0.12 -29.44
CA LEU A 14 -25.88 0.43 -28.41
C LEU A 14 -25.17 -0.77 -27.77
N ALA A 15 -23.89 -0.93 -28.09
CA ALA A 15 -22.96 -1.67 -27.26
C ALA A 15 -22.92 -0.94 -25.90
N GLY A 16 -23.84 -1.31 -25.02
CA GLY A 16 -23.71 -1.05 -23.60
C GLY A 16 -22.47 -1.81 -23.15
N THR A 17 -21.32 -1.14 -23.17
CA THR A 17 -20.19 -1.59 -22.38
C THR A 17 -20.69 -1.55 -20.95
N SER A 18 -21.06 -2.71 -20.42
CA SER A 18 -21.15 -2.93 -18.99
C SER A 18 -19.75 -2.65 -18.45
N ALA A 19 -19.45 -1.39 -18.16
CA ALA A 19 -18.48 -1.08 -17.14
C ALA A 19 -19.01 -1.84 -15.93
N ALA A 20 -18.34 -2.95 -15.61
CA ALA A 20 -18.60 -3.63 -14.36
C ALA A 20 -18.49 -2.54 -13.30
N ALA A 21 -19.63 -2.13 -12.75
CA ALA A 21 -19.65 -1.31 -11.56
C ALA A 21 -19.03 -2.23 -10.53
N VAL A 22 -17.70 -2.10 -10.35
CA VAL A 22 -17.00 -2.70 -9.24
C VAL A 22 -17.65 -2.05 -8.04
N GLU A 23 -18.58 -2.78 -7.44
CA GLU A 23 -19.19 -2.41 -6.18
C GLU A 23 -18.04 -2.01 -5.26
N ARG A 24 -18.08 -0.75 -4.79
CA ARG A 24 -17.00 -0.16 -3.99
C ARG A 24 -17.03 -0.88 -2.64
N ARG A 25 -16.45 -2.07 -2.58
CA ARG A 25 -16.31 -2.82 -1.33
C ARG A 25 -15.41 -1.98 -0.44
N ASP A 26 -15.83 -1.81 0.81
CA ASP A 26 -14.94 -1.33 1.85
C ASP A 26 -13.75 -2.29 1.90
N ARG A 27 -12.61 -1.84 1.36
CA ARG A 27 -11.37 -2.60 1.35
C ARG A 27 -10.55 -2.14 2.53
N THR A 28 -9.89 -3.09 3.18
CA THR A 28 -8.86 -2.77 4.18
C THR A 28 -7.52 -2.76 3.48
N CYS A 29 -6.90 -1.58 3.43
CA CYS A 29 -5.52 -1.45 2.98
C CYS A 29 -4.58 -1.76 4.14
N THR A 30 -3.41 -2.27 3.79
CA THR A 30 -2.33 -2.53 4.75
C THR A 30 -1.08 -1.81 4.29
N VAL A 31 -0.53 -0.95 5.14
CA VAL A 31 0.79 -0.36 4.92
C VAL A 31 1.78 -1.07 5.83
N GLN A 32 2.88 -1.52 5.25
CA GLN A 32 3.97 -2.16 5.96
C GLN A 32 5.22 -1.29 5.83
N PHE A 33 5.83 -0.99 6.96
CA PHE A 33 7.15 -0.39 7.09
C PHE A 33 8.10 -1.50 7.51
N ASP A 34 9.25 -1.62 6.85
CA ASP A 34 10.28 -2.57 7.22
C ASP A 34 11.66 -1.91 7.30
N GLU A 35 12.46 -2.46 8.22
CA GLU A 35 13.87 -2.20 8.41
C GLU A 35 14.55 -3.56 8.59
N GLN A 36 15.59 -3.84 7.81
CA GLN A 36 16.35 -5.07 7.93
C GLN A 36 17.84 -4.81 7.84
N ARG A 37 18.58 -5.44 8.75
CA ARG A 37 20.03 -5.56 8.72
C ARG A 37 20.39 -7.02 8.52
N THR A 38 21.04 -7.35 7.42
CA THR A 38 21.62 -8.69 7.25
C THR A 38 23.09 -8.68 7.62
N GLN A 39 23.59 -9.82 8.10
CA GLN A 39 24.99 -10.01 8.46
C GLN A 39 25.46 -11.39 7.98
N ASN A 40 26.60 -11.43 7.30
CA ASN A 40 27.27 -12.68 6.99
C ASN A 40 28.06 -13.18 8.20
N ALA A 41 27.44 -14.08 8.98
CA ALA A 41 28.02 -14.64 10.20
C ALA A 41 29.31 -15.46 9.99
N VAL A 42 29.54 -15.99 8.78
CA VAL A 42 30.67 -16.87 8.48
C VAL A 42 31.87 -16.07 7.96
N GLY A 43 31.60 -15.07 7.11
CA GLY A 43 32.63 -14.27 6.43
C GLY A 43 33.05 -12.99 7.15
N GLY A 44 32.24 -12.49 8.09
CA GLY A 44 32.52 -11.28 8.87
C GLY A 44 32.80 -10.07 7.98
N GLY A 45 31.79 -9.51 7.31
CA GLY A 45 32.00 -8.29 6.53
C GLY A 45 30.83 -7.84 5.67
N ASP A 46 30.07 -8.78 5.10
CA ASP A 46 28.92 -8.42 4.26
C ASP A 46 27.71 -8.13 5.13
N ASN A 47 27.44 -6.84 5.30
CA ASN A 47 26.23 -6.36 5.96
C ASN A 47 25.41 -5.56 4.95
N SER A 48 24.12 -5.88 4.82
CA SER A 48 23.18 -5.03 4.09
C SER A 48 22.26 -4.33 5.08
N TYR A 49 21.88 -3.10 4.75
CA TYR A 49 20.83 -2.37 5.45
C TYR A 49 19.79 -1.95 4.42
N THR A 50 18.55 -2.40 4.61
CA THR A 50 17.44 -2.18 3.68
C THR A 50 16.23 -1.71 4.45
N CYS A 51 15.43 -0.86 3.82
CA CYS A 51 14.16 -0.40 4.35
C CYS A 51 13.11 -0.43 3.26
N GLY A 52 11.85 -0.49 3.66
CA GLY A 52 10.73 -0.54 2.73
C GLY A 52 9.49 0.10 3.30
N VAL A 53 8.72 0.76 2.44
CA VAL A 53 7.30 1.03 2.67
C VAL A 53 6.54 0.39 1.53
N SER A 54 5.61 -0.49 1.86
CA SER A 54 4.74 -1.12 0.89
C SER A 54 3.27 -0.96 1.27
N LEU A 55 2.43 -0.88 0.24
CA LEU A 55 0.98 -0.82 0.36
C LEU A 55 0.35 -2.05 -0.29
N ASP A 56 -0.43 -2.79 0.47
CA ASP A 56 -1.40 -3.76 -0.02
C ASP A 56 -2.77 -3.08 -0.11
N TYR A 57 -3.35 -3.08 -1.31
CA TYR A 57 -4.64 -2.43 -1.60
C TYR A 57 -5.86 -3.21 -1.06
N GLY A 58 -5.65 -4.40 -0.48
CA GLY A 58 -6.72 -5.29 -0.04
C GLY A 58 -7.48 -5.97 -1.19
N ASP A 59 -7.05 -5.74 -2.43
CA ASP A 59 -7.60 -6.33 -3.67
C ASP A 59 -6.60 -7.28 -4.38
N GLY A 60 -5.50 -7.62 -3.70
CA GLY A 60 -4.42 -8.45 -4.23
C GLY A 60 -3.32 -7.67 -4.95
N ARG A 61 -3.50 -6.36 -5.21
CA ARG A 61 -2.42 -5.50 -5.70
C ARG A 61 -1.52 -5.06 -4.55
N LYS A 62 -0.23 -4.96 -4.84
CA LYS A 62 0.80 -4.43 -3.93
C LYS A 62 1.67 -3.42 -4.66
N GLU A 63 2.14 -2.43 -3.92
CA GLU A 63 3.02 -1.37 -4.43
C GLU A 63 4.11 -1.05 -3.42
N VAL A 64 5.34 -0.89 -3.89
CA VAL A 64 6.45 -0.36 -3.08
C VAL A 64 6.42 1.16 -3.22
N LEU A 65 6.17 1.85 -2.10
CA LEU A 65 6.05 3.30 -2.06
C LEU A 65 7.43 3.97 -1.94
N SER A 66 8.35 3.35 -1.19
CA SER A 66 9.74 3.80 -1.07
C SER A 66 10.62 2.68 -0.51
N GLU A 67 11.90 2.70 -0.85
CA GLU A 67 12.96 1.88 -0.24
C GLU A 67 14.02 2.77 0.46
N ALA A 68 13.79 4.09 0.50
CA ALA A 68 14.75 5.06 1.00
C ALA A 68 14.64 5.17 2.53
N CYS A 69 15.54 4.51 3.27
CA CYS A 69 15.57 4.53 4.74
C CYS A 69 15.46 5.94 5.36
N ASN A 70 16.07 6.95 4.71
CA ASN A 70 16.05 8.34 5.18
C ASN A 70 14.69 9.05 4.99
N GLN A 71 13.74 8.43 4.30
CA GLN A 71 12.35 8.89 4.20
C GLN A 71 11.41 8.09 5.09
N ILE A 72 11.88 6.96 5.64
CA ILE A 72 11.04 6.02 6.39
C ILE A 72 11.31 6.19 7.87
N TRP A 73 12.59 6.08 8.27
CA TRP A 73 13.02 6.01 9.66
C TRP A 73 13.76 7.26 10.14
N HIS A 74 13.86 8.28 9.28
CA HIS A 74 14.35 9.59 9.70
C HIS A 74 13.23 10.37 10.37
N ALA A 75 13.55 11.06 11.46
CA ALA A 75 12.57 11.84 12.19
C ALA A 75 11.92 12.91 11.31
N GLY A 76 10.60 13.06 11.44
CA GLY A 76 9.81 14.05 10.71
C GLY A 76 8.74 13.43 9.81
N ASP A 77 8.10 14.31 9.04
CA ASP A 77 6.96 13.97 8.20
C ASP A 77 7.41 13.59 6.78
N HIS A 78 6.94 12.44 6.31
CA HIS A 78 7.16 11.95 4.95
C HIS A 78 5.86 11.45 4.35
N CYS A 79 5.57 11.87 3.12
CA CYS A 79 4.35 11.48 2.41
C CYS A 79 4.68 10.75 1.12
N PHE A 80 3.99 9.63 0.91
CA PHE A 80 4.15 8.79 -0.25
C PHE A 80 2.89 8.84 -1.12
N SER A 81 3.10 9.01 -2.42
CA SER A 81 2.03 8.89 -3.42
C SER A 81 1.75 7.41 -3.68
N SER A 82 0.49 7.08 -3.96
CA SER A 82 0.05 5.75 -4.40
C SER A 82 -1.11 5.92 -5.40
N GLN A 83 -1.75 4.82 -5.79
CA GLN A 83 -2.98 4.84 -6.59
C GLN A 83 -4.24 5.13 -5.74
N LEU A 84 -4.08 5.33 -4.42
CA LEU A 84 -5.15 5.81 -3.56
C LEU A 84 -5.39 7.32 -3.75
N PRO A 85 -6.60 7.83 -3.46
CA PRO A 85 -6.94 9.24 -3.63
C PRO A 85 -6.18 10.19 -2.70
N TYR A 86 -5.65 9.70 -1.58
CA TYR A 86 -4.87 10.49 -0.62
C TYR A 86 -3.47 9.91 -0.47
N SER A 87 -2.51 10.79 -0.15
CA SER A 87 -1.16 10.36 0.21
C SER A 87 -1.15 9.62 1.53
N ILE A 88 -0.25 8.66 1.65
CA ILE A 88 0.07 8.00 2.92
C ILE A 88 1.19 8.79 3.54
N CYS A 89 0.92 9.45 4.66
CA CYS A 89 1.91 10.25 5.36
C CYS A 89 2.30 9.56 6.67
N ILE A 90 3.59 9.51 6.96
CA ILE A 90 4.10 9.06 8.24
C ILE A 90 4.78 10.19 8.97
N HIS A 91 4.78 10.07 10.29
CA HIS A 91 5.67 10.78 11.17
C HIS A 91 6.42 9.74 11.99
N THR A 92 7.75 9.79 11.98
CA THR A 92 8.56 8.95 12.88
C THR A 92 9.31 9.82 13.87
N ASN A 93 9.43 9.35 15.11
CA ASN A 93 10.25 9.93 16.18
C ASN A 93 11.28 8.91 16.68
N GLY A 94 11.81 8.09 15.76
CA GLY A 94 12.68 6.97 16.03
C GLY A 94 12.16 5.69 15.37
N GLY A 95 12.80 4.55 15.68
CA GLY A 95 12.50 3.29 14.98
C GLY A 95 11.13 2.69 15.28
N SER A 96 10.47 3.00 16.41
CA SER A 96 9.19 2.37 16.78
C SER A 96 8.08 3.32 17.20
N ASP A 97 8.38 4.61 17.28
CA ASP A 97 7.44 5.64 17.72
C ASP A 97 7.08 6.53 16.54
N GLY A 98 5.79 6.80 16.39
CA GLY A 98 5.28 7.52 15.24
C GLY A 98 3.83 7.19 14.93
N TYR A 99 3.37 7.71 13.81
CA TYR A 99 2.02 7.47 13.33
C TYR A 99 1.96 7.51 11.81
N LEU A 100 0.92 6.87 11.28
CA LEU A 100 0.48 6.98 9.89
C LEU A 100 -0.81 7.81 9.83
N ASN A 101 -0.86 8.72 8.87
CA ASN A 101 -2.04 9.45 8.46
C ASN A 101 -2.44 9.08 7.03
N TYR A 102 -3.71 8.79 6.83
CA TYR A 102 -4.31 8.63 5.51
C TYR A 102 -5.72 9.23 5.52
N SER A 103 -5.97 10.26 4.69
CA SER A 103 -7.23 11.02 4.73
C SER A 103 -7.49 11.58 6.14
N ASN A 104 -8.56 11.13 6.79
CA ASN A 104 -8.98 11.46 8.14
C ASN A 104 -8.64 10.34 9.14
N GLU A 105 -7.97 9.28 8.70
CA GLU A 105 -7.52 8.20 9.56
C GLU A 105 -6.14 8.50 10.13
N HIS A 106 -6.04 8.43 11.45
CA HIS A 106 -4.80 8.47 12.21
C HIS A 106 -4.55 7.08 12.80
N ARG A 107 -3.32 6.61 12.72
CA ARG A 107 -2.88 5.30 13.22
C ARG A 107 -1.56 5.47 13.93
N ASP A 108 -1.61 5.52 15.26
CA ASP A 108 -0.40 5.47 16.07
C ASP A 108 0.21 4.07 15.98
N PHE A 109 1.54 4.00 15.83
CA PHE A 109 2.25 2.73 15.67
C PHE A 109 2.17 1.82 16.90
N ASN A 110 1.76 2.36 18.05
CA ASN A 110 1.63 1.65 19.32
C ASN A 110 0.16 1.44 19.74
N GLU A 111 -0.81 1.80 18.90
CA GLU A 111 -2.25 1.66 19.18
C GLU A 111 -2.94 0.67 18.24
N ASP A 112 -4.24 0.47 18.46
CA ASP A 112 -5.09 -0.40 17.65
C ASP A 112 -5.06 0.01 16.17
N GLY A 113 -4.94 -1.00 15.32
CA GLY A 113 -4.81 -0.81 13.87
C GLY A 113 -3.36 -0.80 13.38
N CYS A 114 -2.37 -0.79 14.27
CA CYS A 114 -0.98 -1.09 13.95
C CYS A 114 -0.45 -2.28 14.76
N LYS A 115 0.53 -3.00 14.21
CA LYS A 115 1.26 -4.08 14.87
C LYS A 115 2.73 -3.93 14.60
N GLN A 116 3.55 -4.22 15.61
CA GLN A 116 5.00 -4.21 15.49
C GLN A 116 5.56 -5.60 15.71
N GLU A 117 6.51 -5.99 14.86
CA GLU A 117 7.24 -7.23 14.95
C GLU A 117 8.74 -6.94 14.90
N LYS A 118 9.51 -7.53 15.83
CA LYS A 118 10.96 -7.40 15.89
C LYS A 118 11.57 -8.78 15.94
N TRP A 119 12.68 -8.97 15.24
CA TRP A 119 13.43 -10.22 15.29
C TRP A 119 14.93 -9.95 15.25
N ALA A 120 15.70 -10.87 15.82
CA ALA A 120 17.15 -10.85 15.78
C ALA A 120 17.69 -12.28 15.77
N GLY A 121 18.77 -12.51 15.05
CA GLY A 121 19.41 -13.81 14.92
C GLY A 121 20.84 -13.69 14.41
N ILE A 122 21.49 -14.83 14.20
CA ILE A 122 22.88 -14.88 13.76
C ILE A 122 23.09 -14.22 12.38
N GLY A 123 22.06 -14.23 11.53
CA GLY A 123 22.09 -13.61 10.20
C GLY A 123 21.70 -12.13 10.18
N GLY A 124 21.44 -11.50 11.33
CA GLY A 124 21.04 -10.10 11.42
C GLY A 124 19.78 -9.86 12.23
N ASP A 125 19.15 -8.71 12.01
CA ASP A 125 17.98 -8.23 12.75
C ASP A 125 17.02 -7.47 11.84
N GLY A 126 15.79 -7.29 12.30
CA GLY A 126 14.82 -6.48 11.59
C GLY A 126 13.60 -6.11 12.42
N HIS A 127 12.89 -5.13 11.90
CA HIS A 127 11.71 -4.55 12.50
C HIS A 127 10.68 -4.25 11.42
N THR A 128 9.42 -4.56 11.73
CA THR A 128 8.29 -4.32 10.86
C THR A 128 7.20 -3.61 11.65
N ILE A 129 6.59 -2.59 11.05
CA ILE A 129 5.34 -1.98 11.51
C ILE A 129 4.29 -2.20 10.42
N THR A 130 3.16 -2.79 10.79
CA THR A 130 2.05 -3.06 9.87
C THR A 130 0.80 -2.35 10.35
N CYS A 131 0.30 -1.39 9.58
CA CYS A 131 -0.89 -0.61 9.90
C CYS A 131 -2.02 -0.86 8.89
N THR A 132 -3.26 -0.91 9.36
CA THR A 132 -4.44 -1.13 8.53
C THR A 132 -5.44 0.02 8.64
N PHE A 133 -6.05 0.35 7.50
CA PHE A 133 -7.06 1.41 7.38
C PHE A 133 -8.07 1.09 6.29
N SER A 134 -9.21 1.78 6.30
CA SER A 134 -10.19 1.62 5.22
C SER A 134 -9.77 2.41 4.00
N CYS A 135 -9.77 1.78 2.82
CA CYS A 135 -9.42 2.41 1.57
C CYS A 135 -10.47 2.14 0.50
N THR A 136 -11.25 3.18 0.17
CA THR A 136 -12.40 3.09 -0.75
C THR A 136 -12.12 3.75 -2.09
#